data_AF-A0AA96VAA1-F1
#
_entry.id   AF-A0AA96VAA1-F1
#
_cell.length_a   1.000
_cell.length_b   1.000
_cell.length_c   1.000
_cell.angle_alpha   90.00
_cell.angle_beta   90.00
_cell.angle_gamma   90.00
#
_symmetry.space_group_name_H-M   'P 1'
#
loop_
_entity.id
_entity.type
_entity.pdbx_description
1 polymer ?
#
loop_
_entity_poly.entity_id
_entity_poly.type
_entity_poly.pdbx_seq_one_letter_code
_entity_poly.pdbx_strand_id
1 'polypeptide(L)'
;MEQNQKTISSLDSETVGSADSVHPTLWIRGAKGTALFGKTIVIGVTGSIAAVETIKLARELIRHGAAVHAVMTDAAHQIVHENALHYATGNPVITKLSGRVEHVEFFGSNGSADLFLIAPATANTISKIAAGIDDTPVTTFATTAIGEGKKVMIVPAMHESMYRHPKVLENLKTLKSWNIDVVGPKIEEGIAKIASNDEIVLRVLRALGDNSLAGKTVFITSGSTAESVDPIRLLTNRASGKTGEALAKEAYARGAEVYLFHRSKSPMAGLPHFHDIHVESVSDMIQAVTEKIALADIPAAGKNILISAAAISDYTIDAADSKIKSGGRDLTITLKPTKKLIEEACYTDPNLFIVGYKAETDVTHQQLIDSAAEKIDAGIADFVVANDVKEKGMGTDENDVYVVTKEYVVNRDMKTVVPISGSKSEIATALFDLIGSRMGEEGPSVFIDLEIAGSDSDDSENLETKHDGENEESLNLLEETIDDNYLNETENSNEMNDAENSNVSESKKSVLRKKPAQVKGRTFKRK
;
A
#
# COMPACT_ATOMS: atom_id res chain seq x y z
N MET A 1 5.51 -14.42 -23.10
CA MET A 1 4.19 -14.64 -23.74
C MET A 1 3.75 -16.09 -23.69
N GLU A 2 4.56 -17.07 -24.13
CA GLU A 2 4.19 -18.50 -24.07
C GLU A 2 4.03 -19.06 -22.64
N GLN A 3 4.81 -18.58 -21.66
CA GLN A 3 4.65 -19.00 -20.25
C GLN A 3 3.32 -18.52 -19.64
N ASN A 4 2.89 -17.29 -19.93
CA ASN A 4 1.57 -16.80 -19.48
C ASN A 4 0.42 -17.56 -20.14
N GLN A 5 0.55 -17.96 -21.40
CA GLN A 5 -0.48 -18.78 -22.08
C GLN A 5 -0.66 -20.16 -21.44
N LYS A 6 0.41 -20.80 -20.96
CA LYS A 6 0.31 -22.08 -20.25
C LYS A 6 -0.40 -21.95 -18.90
N THR A 7 -0.09 -20.90 -18.13
CA THR A 7 -0.73 -20.60 -16.85
C THR A 7 -2.22 -20.23 -17.01
N ILE A 8 -2.57 -19.52 -18.09
CA ILE A 8 -3.96 -19.22 -18.47
C ILE A 8 -4.74 -20.52 -18.73
N SER A 9 -4.15 -21.49 -19.45
CA SER A 9 -4.83 -22.75 -19.75
C SER A 9 -5.07 -23.65 -18.52
N SER A 10 -4.20 -23.58 -17.51
CA SER A 10 -4.33 -24.42 -16.31
C SER A 10 -5.35 -23.88 -15.31
N LEU A 11 -5.46 -22.55 -15.17
CA LEU A 11 -6.39 -21.91 -14.24
C LEU A 11 -7.84 -21.87 -14.77
N ASP A 12 -8.03 -21.77 -16.09
CA ASP A 12 -9.37 -21.75 -16.71
C ASP A 12 -9.93 -23.17 -16.94
N SER A 13 -9.14 -24.23 -16.75
CA SER A 13 -9.56 -25.62 -17.07
C SER A 13 -10.64 -26.20 -16.15
N GLU A 14 -10.87 -25.62 -14.98
CA GLU A 14 -11.86 -26.12 -14.02
C GLU A 14 -13.26 -25.48 -14.18
N THR A 15 -13.47 -24.51 -15.09
CA THR A 15 -14.76 -23.79 -15.20
C THR A 15 -15.35 -23.55 -16.59
N VAL A 16 -14.78 -24.07 -17.68
CA VAL A 16 -15.30 -23.74 -19.04
C VAL A 16 -15.82 -24.98 -19.77
N GLY A 17 -17.14 -25.06 -19.88
CA GLY A 17 -17.82 -25.93 -20.84
C GLY A 17 -17.55 -25.47 -22.28
N SER A 18 -17.32 -26.45 -23.16
CA SER A 18 -17.10 -26.41 -24.63
C SER A 18 -16.34 -25.21 -25.21
N ALA A 19 -15.32 -25.51 -26.03
CA ALA A 19 -14.50 -24.56 -26.78
C ALA A 19 -15.27 -23.69 -27.79
N ASP A 20 -16.16 -22.82 -27.32
CA ASP A 20 -16.61 -21.64 -28.02
C ASP A 20 -15.47 -20.62 -27.99
N SER A 21 -15.15 -20.10 -29.16
CA SER A 21 -13.94 -19.31 -29.42
C SER A 21 -13.82 -18.14 -28.43
N VAL A 22 -12.81 -18.18 -27.56
CA VAL A 22 -12.38 -17.04 -26.76
C VAL A 22 -12.25 -15.83 -27.69
N HIS A 23 -12.93 -14.72 -27.36
CA HIS A 23 -12.95 -13.54 -28.21
C HIS A 23 -11.51 -13.10 -28.54
N PRO A 24 -11.18 -12.78 -29.80
CA PRO A 24 -9.79 -12.62 -30.28
C PRO A 24 -9.05 -11.43 -29.66
N THR A 25 -9.69 -10.64 -28.80
CA THR A 25 -9.07 -9.51 -28.09
C THR A 25 -8.62 -9.86 -26.67
N LEU A 26 -8.98 -11.03 -26.14
CA LEU A 26 -8.73 -11.42 -24.74
C LEU A 26 -7.31 -11.96 -24.49
N TRP A 27 -6.46 -12.06 -25.52
CA TRP A 27 -5.04 -12.45 -25.36
C TRP A 27 -4.23 -11.49 -24.46
N ILE A 28 -4.73 -10.28 -24.20
CA ILE A 28 -4.11 -9.31 -23.31
C ILE A 28 -4.37 -9.59 -21.82
N ARG A 29 -5.23 -10.56 -21.49
CA ARG A 29 -5.64 -10.81 -20.10
C ARG A 29 -4.44 -11.17 -19.24
N GLY A 30 -4.26 -10.42 -18.16
CA GLY A 30 -3.12 -10.59 -17.25
C GLY A 30 -1.77 -10.07 -17.76
N ALA A 31 -1.73 -9.35 -18.88
CA ALA A 31 -0.48 -8.87 -19.48
C ALA A 31 0.29 -7.82 -18.64
N LYS A 32 -0.35 -7.16 -17.67
CA LYS A 32 0.28 -6.20 -16.75
C LYS A 32 0.34 -6.68 -15.29
N GLY A 33 -0.30 -7.81 -14.99
CA GLY A 33 -0.37 -8.35 -13.65
C GLY A 33 -1.59 -9.26 -13.46
N THR A 34 -1.61 -9.98 -12.36
CA THR A 34 -2.58 -11.05 -12.07
C THR A 34 -3.53 -10.72 -10.92
N ALA A 35 -3.44 -9.50 -10.37
CA ALA A 35 -4.15 -9.07 -9.17
C ALA A 35 -5.69 -9.16 -9.25
N LEU A 36 -6.27 -9.19 -10.46
CA LEU A 36 -7.70 -9.36 -10.69
C LEU A 36 -8.06 -10.71 -11.33
N PHE A 37 -7.16 -11.70 -11.34
CA PHE A 37 -7.53 -13.05 -11.75
C PHE A 37 -8.64 -13.62 -10.86
N GLY A 38 -9.58 -14.33 -11.50
CA GLY A 38 -10.79 -14.83 -10.84
C GLY A 38 -11.80 -13.74 -10.48
N LYS A 39 -11.56 -12.46 -10.81
CA LYS A 39 -12.50 -11.36 -10.55
C LYS A 39 -13.36 -11.02 -11.76
N THR A 40 -14.65 -10.85 -11.53
CA THR A 40 -15.63 -10.42 -12.53
C THR A 40 -16.09 -9.00 -12.23
N ILE A 41 -15.91 -8.10 -13.18
CA ILE A 41 -16.29 -6.69 -13.08
C ILE A 41 -17.35 -6.38 -14.13
N VAL A 42 -18.47 -5.82 -13.70
CA VAL A 42 -19.48 -5.27 -14.62
C VAL A 42 -19.29 -3.76 -14.69
N ILE A 43 -19.03 -3.22 -15.88
CA ILE A 43 -18.91 -1.79 -16.12
C ILE A 43 -20.27 -1.24 -16.56
N GLY A 44 -20.83 -0.33 -15.77
CA GLY A 44 -22.03 0.44 -16.08
C GLY A 44 -21.68 1.74 -16.82
N VAL A 45 -22.02 1.83 -18.11
CA VAL A 45 -21.69 2.99 -18.96
C VAL A 45 -22.93 3.89 -19.13
N THR A 46 -22.80 5.18 -18.78
CA THR A 46 -23.90 6.15 -18.85
C THR A 46 -23.64 7.25 -19.88
N GLY A 47 -24.68 8.01 -20.24
CA GLY A 47 -24.67 9.01 -21.32
C GLY A 47 -23.83 10.26 -21.06
N SER A 48 -22.51 10.11 -21.01
CA SER A 48 -21.52 11.18 -20.94
C SER A 48 -20.51 11.02 -22.07
N ILE A 49 -19.94 12.13 -22.58
CA ILE A 49 -18.87 12.06 -23.58
C ILE A 49 -17.67 11.23 -23.10
N ALA A 50 -17.45 11.17 -21.79
CA ALA A 50 -16.41 10.33 -21.18
C ALA A 50 -16.66 8.82 -21.36
N ALA A 51 -17.82 8.40 -21.90
CA ALA A 51 -18.07 7.01 -22.27
C ALA A 51 -17.01 6.47 -23.24
N VAL A 52 -16.37 7.32 -24.05
CA VAL A 52 -15.28 6.91 -24.96
C VAL A 52 -14.05 6.36 -24.21
N GLU A 53 -13.79 6.81 -22.98
CA GLU A 53 -12.64 6.36 -22.19
C GLU A 53 -12.86 4.97 -21.57
N THR A 54 -14.11 4.51 -21.52
CA THR A 54 -14.48 3.20 -20.94
C THR A 54 -13.92 2.02 -21.74
N ILE A 55 -13.69 2.22 -23.04
CA ILE A 55 -13.04 1.23 -23.92
C ILE A 55 -11.62 0.95 -23.41
N LYS A 56 -10.86 2.01 -23.11
CA LYS A 56 -9.49 1.87 -22.57
C LYS A 56 -9.53 1.33 -21.15
N LEU A 57 -10.47 1.78 -20.33
CA LEU A 57 -10.65 1.32 -18.95
C LEU A 57 -10.90 -0.19 -18.89
N ALA A 58 -11.86 -0.70 -19.68
CA ALA A 58 -12.17 -2.12 -19.75
C ALA A 58 -10.95 -2.96 -20.13
N ARG A 59 -10.22 -2.51 -21.16
CA ARG A 59 -8.99 -3.19 -21.60
C ARG A 59 -7.91 -3.17 -20.54
N GLU A 60 -7.79 -2.09 -19.78
CA GLU A 60 -6.81 -1.99 -18.70
C GLU A 60 -7.13 -2.93 -17.54
N LEU A 61 -8.39 -3.03 -17.13
CA LEU A 61 -8.83 -4.00 -16.13
C LEU A 61 -8.56 -5.45 -16.56
N ILE A 62 -8.79 -5.77 -17.84
CA ILE A 62 -8.45 -7.09 -18.41
C ILE A 62 -6.94 -7.34 -18.35
N ARG A 63 -6.08 -6.34 -18.62
CA ARG A 63 -4.62 -6.49 -18.49
C ARG A 63 -4.17 -6.84 -17.07
N HIS A 64 -4.96 -6.50 -16.06
CA HIS A 64 -4.73 -6.89 -14.67
C HIS A 64 -5.42 -8.22 -14.28
N GLY A 65 -6.13 -8.87 -15.21
CA GLY A 65 -6.65 -10.23 -15.06
C GLY A 65 -8.18 -10.35 -14.96
N ALA A 66 -8.91 -9.23 -14.86
CA ALA A 66 -10.36 -9.27 -14.66
C ALA A 66 -11.10 -9.87 -15.87
N ALA A 67 -12.18 -10.60 -15.61
CA ALA A 67 -13.25 -10.80 -16.57
C ALA A 67 -14.15 -9.55 -16.53
N VAL A 68 -14.38 -8.92 -17.68
CA VAL A 68 -15.10 -7.64 -17.75
C VAL A 68 -16.35 -7.80 -18.61
N HIS A 69 -17.50 -7.39 -18.08
CA HIS A 69 -18.77 -7.31 -18.79
C HIS A 69 -19.24 -5.85 -18.83
N ALA A 70 -20.06 -5.49 -19.82
CA ALA A 70 -20.58 -4.14 -19.94
C ALA A 70 -22.10 -4.14 -19.95
N VAL A 71 -22.67 -3.18 -19.22
CA VAL A 71 -24.07 -2.78 -19.27
C VAL A 71 -24.12 -1.28 -19.54
N MET A 72 -24.99 -0.84 -20.44
CA MET A 72 -25.04 0.58 -20.82
C MET A 72 -26.46 1.12 -20.90
N THR A 73 -26.60 2.42 -20.69
CA THR A 73 -27.89 3.11 -20.88
C THR A 73 -28.13 3.44 -22.35
N ASP A 74 -29.38 3.63 -22.75
CA ASP A 74 -29.73 4.10 -24.11
C ASP A 74 -29.00 5.41 -24.47
N ALA A 75 -28.82 6.31 -23.49
CA ALA A 75 -28.09 7.56 -23.69
C ALA A 75 -26.58 7.34 -23.94
N ALA A 76 -25.97 6.32 -23.34
CA ALA A 76 -24.58 5.95 -23.63
C ALA A 76 -24.44 5.38 -25.05
N HIS A 77 -25.41 4.60 -25.50
CA HIS A 77 -25.42 3.99 -26.83
C HIS A 77 -25.40 5.03 -27.96
N GLN A 78 -25.95 6.23 -27.73
CA GLN A 78 -25.90 7.35 -28.68
C GLN A 78 -24.51 8.00 -28.80
N ILE A 79 -23.59 7.71 -27.86
CA ILE A 79 -22.25 8.30 -27.80
C ILE A 79 -21.21 7.27 -28.24
N VAL A 80 -21.29 6.05 -27.68
CA VAL A 80 -20.43 4.92 -28.02
C VAL A 80 -21.34 3.73 -28.34
N HIS A 81 -21.17 3.17 -29.53
CA HIS A 81 -21.93 2.00 -29.95
C HIS A 81 -21.50 0.75 -29.18
N GLU A 82 -22.45 -0.15 -28.86
CA GLU A 82 -22.21 -1.38 -28.09
C GLU A 82 -21.06 -2.25 -28.65
N ASN A 83 -20.94 -2.37 -29.98
CA ASN A 83 -19.82 -3.05 -30.65
C ASN A 83 -18.42 -2.62 -30.17
N ALA A 84 -18.20 -1.34 -29.84
CA ALA A 84 -16.90 -0.88 -29.34
C ALA A 84 -16.60 -1.43 -27.93
N LEU A 85 -17.64 -1.51 -27.09
CA LEU A 85 -17.55 -2.14 -25.77
C LEU A 85 -17.46 -3.66 -25.86
N HIS A 86 -18.15 -4.29 -26.81
CA HIS A 86 -17.99 -5.72 -27.08
C HIS A 86 -16.54 -6.03 -27.48
N TYR A 87 -15.96 -5.25 -28.42
CA TYR A 87 -14.54 -5.36 -28.75
C TYR A 87 -13.63 -5.20 -27.51
N ALA A 88 -13.93 -4.22 -26.66
CA ALA A 88 -13.12 -3.89 -25.50
C ALA A 88 -13.14 -4.98 -24.42
N THR A 89 -14.33 -5.54 -24.17
CA THR A 89 -14.60 -6.50 -23.09
C THR A 89 -14.46 -7.95 -23.51
N GLY A 90 -14.60 -8.24 -24.82
CA GLY A 90 -14.72 -9.58 -25.35
C GLY A 90 -16.08 -10.25 -25.09
N ASN A 91 -17.05 -9.52 -24.54
CA ASN A 91 -18.38 -10.03 -24.15
C ASN A 91 -19.51 -9.20 -24.80
N PRO A 92 -20.66 -9.81 -25.12
CA PRO A 92 -21.85 -9.07 -25.53
C PRO A 92 -22.24 -8.01 -24.51
N VAL A 93 -22.67 -6.84 -24.98
CA VAL A 93 -23.04 -5.70 -24.13
C VAL A 93 -24.53 -5.74 -23.83
N ILE A 94 -24.88 -5.51 -22.57
CA ILE A 94 -26.26 -5.50 -22.11
C ILE A 94 -26.82 -4.08 -22.30
N THR A 95 -27.67 -3.91 -23.31
CA THR A 95 -28.37 -2.65 -23.59
C THR A 95 -29.81 -2.66 -23.11
N LYS A 96 -30.39 -3.84 -22.85
CA LYS A 96 -31.74 -4.02 -22.31
C LYS A 96 -31.78 -5.26 -21.44
N LEU A 97 -32.65 -5.24 -20.43
CA LEU A 97 -32.94 -6.43 -19.62
C LEU A 97 -33.89 -7.35 -20.38
N SER A 98 -33.66 -8.65 -20.28
CA SER A 98 -34.49 -9.68 -20.91
C SER A 98 -35.00 -10.70 -19.90
N GLY A 99 -35.68 -11.75 -20.39
CA GLY A 99 -36.06 -12.89 -19.56
C GLY A 99 -34.88 -13.67 -18.98
N ARG A 100 -33.63 -13.36 -19.38
CA ARG A 100 -32.41 -13.87 -18.74
C ARG A 100 -32.13 -13.23 -17.38
N VAL A 101 -32.75 -12.09 -17.07
CA VAL A 101 -32.61 -11.40 -15.78
C VAL A 101 -31.14 -11.08 -15.47
N GLU A 102 -30.47 -10.39 -16.40
CA GLU A 102 -29.02 -10.21 -16.41
C GLU A 102 -28.49 -9.53 -15.13
N HIS A 103 -29.27 -8.62 -14.54
CA HIS A 103 -28.91 -7.96 -13.28
C HIS A 103 -28.82 -8.95 -12.12
N VAL A 104 -29.68 -9.97 -12.08
CA VAL A 104 -29.63 -11.07 -11.10
C VAL A 104 -28.50 -12.06 -11.45
N GLU A 105 -28.27 -12.34 -12.74
CA GLU A 105 -27.16 -13.19 -13.21
C GLU A 105 -25.81 -12.71 -12.67
N PHE A 106 -25.57 -11.40 -12.66
CA PHE A 106 -24.32 -10.83 -12.15
C PHE A 106 -24.35 -10.48 -10.66
N PHE A 107 -25.43 -9.90 -10.15
CA PHE A 107 -25.44 -9.30 -8.81
C PHE A 107 -26.47 -9.86 -7.84
N GLY A 108 -27.30 -10.82 -8.25
CA GLY A 108 -28.20 -11.52 -7.34
C GLY A 108 -27.45 -12.34 -6.28
N SER A 109 -28.20 -13.09 -5.46
CA SER A 109 -27.62 -13.85 -4.34
C SER A 109 -26.55 -14.88 -4.78
N ASN A 110 -26.70 -15.44 -5.98
CA ASN A 110 -25.71 -16.33 -6.62
C ASN A 110 -24.99 -15.66 -7.81
N GLY A 111 -24.97 -14.33 -7.83
CA GLY A 111 -24.43 -13.54 -8.92
C GLY A 111 -22.91 -13.64 -9.03
N SER A 112 -22.42 -13.70 -10.26
CA SER A 112 -21.01 -13.96 -10.59
C SER A 112 -20.07 -12.74 -10.47
N ALA A 113 -20.59 -11.53 -10.29
CA ALA A 113 -19.79 -10.30 -10.28
C ALA A 113 -19.30 -9.92 -8.86
N ASP A 114 -18.04 -9.48 -8.80
CA ASP A 114 -17.38 -8.97 -7.60
C ASP A 114 -17.55 -7.45 -7.42
N LEU A 115 -17.71 -6.71 -8.52
CA LEU A 115 -17.79 -5.24 -8.53
C LEU A 115 -18.69 -4.73 -9.63
N PHE A 116 -19.58 -3.79 -9.26
CA PHE A 116 -20.23 -2.91 -10.22
C PHE A 116 -19.50 -1.56 -10.33
N LEU A 117 -18.84 -1.33 -11.46
CA LEU A 117 -18.10 -0.09 -11.74
C LEU A 117 -18.90 0.80 -12.69
N ILE A 118 -19.53 1.84 -12.18
CA ILE A 118 -20.31 2.79 -12.99
C ILE A 118 -19.39 3.91 -13.46
N ALA A 119 -18.86 3.79 -14.68
CA ALA A 119 -17.90 4.70 -15.26
C ALA A 119 -18.22 4.93 -16.75
N PRO A 120 -18.46 6.18 -17.18
CA PRO A 120 -18.82 7.33 -16.35
C PRO A 120 -20.19 7.16 -15.66
N ALA A 121 -20.38 7.82 -14.52
CA ALA A 121 -21.66 8.03 -13.86
C ALA A 121 -22.13 9.48 -14.03
N THR A 122 -23.15 9.70 -14.86
CA THR A 122 -23.76 11.03 -15.04
C THR A 122 -24.53 11.47 -13.79
N ALA A 123 -24.75 12.78 -13.63
CA ALA A 123 -25.59 13.34 -12.57
C ALA A 123 -26.99 12.72 -12.54
N ASN A 124 -27.57 12.44 -13.72
CA ASN A 124 -28.85 11.78 -13.86
C ASN A 124 -28.82 10.37 -13.24
N THR A 125 -27.83 9.55 -13.61
CA THR A 125 -27.71 8.18 -13.10
C THR A 125 -27.44 8.17 -11.59
N ILE A 126 -26.54 9.04 -11.11
CA ILE A 126 -26.26 9.21 -9.67
C ILE A 126 -27.54 9.56 -8.91
N SER A 127 -28.34 10.49 -9.44
CA SER A 127 -29.57 10.93 -8.80
C SER A 127 -30.64 9.83 -8.79
N LYS A 128 -30.74 9.04 -9.86
CA LYS A 128 -31.65 7.89 -9.94
C LYS A 128 -31.26 6.81 -8.93
N ILE A 129 -29.98 6.45 -8.84
CA ILE A 129 -29.50 5.47 -7.87
C ILE A 129 -29.79 5.94 -6.44
N ALA A 130 -29.48 7.20 -6.12
CA ALA A 130 -29.74 7.75 -4.78
C ALA A 130 -31.23 7.79 -4.42
N ALA A 131 -32.11 7.87 -5.42
CA ALA A 131 -33.57 7.87 -5.24
C ALA A 131 -34.21 6.46 -5.35
N GLY A 132 -33.42 5.41 -5.60
CA GLY A 132 -33.94 4.06 -5.83
C GLY A 132 -34.73 3.89 -7.15
N ILE A 133 -34.45 4.73 -8.16
CA ILE A 133 -35.07 4.64 -9.48
C ILE A 133 -34.24 3.71 -10.36
N ASP A 134 -34.85 2.62 -10.83
CA ASP A 134 -34.23 1.49 -11.52
C ASP A 134 -34.73 1.31 -12.97
N ASP A 135 -35.06 2.42 -13.64
CA ASP A 135 -35.69 2.47 -14.97
C ASP A 135 -34.75 2.31 -16.18
N THR A 136 -33.46 2.01 -15.96
CA THR A 136 -32.47 1.73 -17.00
C THR A 136 -31.67 0.49 -16.64
N PRO A 137 -31.08 -0.26 -17.60
CA PRO A 137 -30.26 -1.42 -17.26
C PRO A 137 -29.18 -1.12 -16.21
N VAL A 138 -28.46 0.00 -16.35
CA VAL A 138 -27.43 0.40 -15.38
C VAL A 138 -28.01 0.66 -13.99
N THR A 139 -29.16 1.33 -13.87
CA THR A 139 -29.78 1.62 -12.56
C THR A 139 -30.45 0.39 -11.94
N THR A 140 -30.98 -0.55 -12.74
CA THR A 140 -31.46 -1.84 -12.23
C THR A 140 -30.31 -2.70 -11.70
N PHE A 141 -29.18 -2.74 -12.44
CA PHE A 141 -27.95 -3.39 -11.96
C PHE A 141 -27.46 -2.75 -10.66
N ALA A 142 -27.47 -1.42 -10.55
CA ALA A 142 -27.09 -0.72 -9.33
C ALA A 142 -27.98 -1.14 -8.14
N THR A 143 -29.29 -1.13 -8.33
CA THR A 143 -30.27 -1.48 -7.29
C THR A 143 -30.07 -2.91 -6.81
N THR A 144 -29.85 -3.84 -7.73
CA THR A 144 -29.58 -5.25 -7.41
C THR A 144 -28.27 -5.40 -6.64
N ALA A 145 -27.18 -4.79 -7.12
CA ALA A 145 -25.87 -4.84 -6.47
C ALA A 145 -25.90 -4.26 -5.06
N ILE A 146 -26.56 -3.11 -4.87
CA ILE A 146 -26.70 -2.46 -3.56
C ILE A 146 -27.55 -3.34 -2.62
N GLY A 147 -28.68 -3.85 -3.10
CA GLY A 147 -29.60 -4.69 -2.31
C GLY A 147 -28.95 -5.98 -1.80
N GLU A 148 -28.05 -6.57 -2.59
CA GLU A 148 -27.30 -7.78 -2.25
C GLU A 148 -25.97 -7.49 -1.52
N GLY A 149 -25.69 -6.22 -1.20
CA GLY A 149 -24.47 -5.81 -0.49
C GLY A 149 -23.18 -6.01 -1.31
N LYS A 150 -23.28 -6.08 -2.64
CA LYS A 150 -22.14 -6.19 -3.56
C LYS A 150 -21.37 -4.87 -3.61
N LYS A 151 -20.08 -4.92 -3.92
CA LYS A 151 -19.27 -3.71 -4.05
C LYS A 151 -19.75 -2.89 -5.24
N VAL A 152 -19.97 -1.60 -5.02
CA VAL A 152 -20.32 -0.63 -6.07
C VAL A 152 -19.34 0.53 -6.01
N MET A 153 -18.83 0.93 -7.18
CA MET A 153 -17.95 2.07 -7.36
C MET A 153 -18.51 2.96 -8.47
N ILE A 154 -18.61 4.26 -8.21
CA ILE A 154 -19.09 5.24 -9.18
C ILE A 154 -17.99 6.23 -9.53
N VAL A 155 -17.90 6.58 -10.82
CA VAL A 155 -16.93 7.55 -11.34
C VAL A 155 -17.71 8.73 -11.95
N PRO A 156 -17.97 9.80 -11.17
CA PRO A 156 -18.79 10.90 -11.64
C PRO A 156 -18.19 11.60 -12.87
N ALA A 157 -19.02 11.86 -13.88
CA ALA A 157 -18.65 12.68 -15.03
C ALA A 157 -19.81 13.59 -15.44
N MET A 158 -19.62 14.89 -15.29
CA MET A 158 -20.62 15.92 -15.59
C MET A 158 -19.95 17.30 -15.68
N HIS A 159 -20.65 18.28 -16.25
CA HIS A 159 -20.19 19.66 -16.22
C HIS A 159 -20.10 20.18 -14.78
N GLU A 160 -19.19 21.12 -14.51
CA GLU A 160 -18.93 21.62 -13.15
C GLU A 160 -20.18 22.21 -12.48
N SER A 161 -21.01 22.93 -13.23
CA SER A 161 -22.28 23.48 -12.73
C SER A 161 -23.24 22.40 -12.22
N MET A 162 -23.24 21.21 -12.85
CA MET A 162 -24.02 20.07 -12.38
C MET A 162 -23.41 19.47 -11.11
N TYR A 163 -22.08 19.38 -11.04
CA TYR A 163 -21.38 18.86 -9.87
C TYR A 163 -21.61 19.73 -8.63
N ARG A 164 -21.60 21.07 -8.80
CA ARG A 164 -21.90 22.04 -7.73
C ARG A 164 -23.38 22.10 -7.35
N HIS A 165 -24.27 21.40 -8.06
CA HIS A 165 -25.70 21.41 -7.77
C HIS A 165 -25.96 20.78 -6.38
N PRO A 166 -26.68 21.46 -5.46
CA PRO A 166 -26.86 20.99 -4.07
C PRO A 166 -27.41 19.57 -3.98
N LYS A 167 -28.40 19.24 -4.81
CA LYS A 167 -28.99 17.89 -4.83
C LYS A 167 -28.01 16.82 -5.31
N VAL A 168 -27.12 17.13 -6.26
CA VAL A 168 -26.13 16.15 -6.74
C VAL A 168 -25.10 15.87 -5.64
N LEU A 169 -24.67 16.89 -4.91
CA LEU A 169 -23.79 16.72 -3.75
C LEU A 169 -24.46 15.93 -2.62
N GLU A 170 -25.75 16.17 -2.35
CA GLU A 170 -26.54 15.40 -1.39
C GLU A 170 -26.68 13.92 -1.82
N ASN A 171 -26.94 13.68 -3.10
CA ASN A 171 -27.01 12.32 -3.66
C ASN A 171 -25.66 11.61 -3.50
N LEU A 172 -24.54 12.26 -3.84
CA LEU A 172 -23.20 11.68 -3.65
C LEU A 172 -22.91 11.37 -2.17
N LYS A 173 -23.31 12.24 -1.23
CA LYS A 173 -23.20 11.96 0.21
C LYS A 173 -24.05 10.77 0.62
N THR A 174 -25.27 10.66 0.10
CA THR A 174 -26.16 9.52 0.35
C THR A 174 -25.53 8.21 -0.13
N LEU A 175 -25.04 8.17 -1.37
CA LEU A 175 -24.36 6.99 -1.91
C LEU A 175 -23.12 6.62 -1.08
N LYS A 176 -22.31 7.60 -0.66
CA LYS A 176 -21.17 7.35 0.25
C LYS A 176 -21.61 6.75 1.59
N SER A 177 -22.75 7.18 2.12
CA SER A 177 -23.30 6.63 3.37
C SER A 177 -23.73 5.16 3.24
N TRP A 178 -24.00 4.70 2.01
CA TRP A 178 -24.26 3.29 1.68
C TRP A 178 -22.98 2.50 1.39
N ASN A 179 -21.81 3.04 1.74
CA ASN A 179 -20.50 2.45 1.48
C ASN A 179 -20.19 2.25 -0.02
N ILE A 180 -20.83 3.05 -0.88
CA ILE A 180 -20.51 3.09 -2.32
C ILE A 180 -19.26 3.97 -2.51
N ASP A 181 -18.25 3.41 -3.16
CA ASP A 181 -17.02 4.14 -3.43
C ASP A 181 -17.23 5.18 -4.54
N VAL A 182 -16.73 6.40 -4.36
CA VAL A 182 -16.83 7.49 -5.32
C VAL A 182 -15.42 7.91 -5.72
N VAL A 183 -15.07 7.69 -6.99
CA VAL A 183 -13.75 8.00 -7.55
C VAL A 183 -13.82 9.30 -8.35
N GLY A 184 -13.14 10.33 -7.84
CA GLY A 184 -13.21 11.69 -8.38
C GLY A 184 -14.53 12.40 -8.08
N PRO A 185 -14.87 13.46 -8.83
CA PRO A 185 -14.08 14.05 -9.92
C PRO A 185 -12.84 14.79 -9.39
N LYS A 186 -11.81 14.92 -10.22
CA LYS A 186 -10.68 15.81 -9.95
C LYS A 186 -11.09 17.24 -10.28
N ILE A 187 -11.04 18.13 -9.29
CA ILE A 187 -11.28 19.56 -9.49
C ILE A 187 -9.95 20.20 -9.87
N GLU A 188 -9.77 20.49 -11.15
CA GLU A 188 -8.60 21.19 -11.68
C GLU A 188 -9.07 22.41 -12.46
N GLU A 189 -8.47 23.59 -12.21
CA GLU A 189 -8.79 24.82 -12.95
C GLU A 189 -10.28 25.21 -12.92
N GLY A 190 -11.01 24.83 -11.86
CA GLY A 190 -12.47 25.02 -11.80
C GLY A 190 -13.23 24.10 -12.76
N ILE A 191 -12.69 22.92 -13.08
CA ILE A 191 -13.33 21.92 -13.93
C ILE A 191 -13.35 20.60 -13.18
N ALA A 192 -14.54 20.02 -13.03
CA ALA A 192 -14.71 18.67 -12.50
C ALA A 192 -14.45 17.65 -13.63
N LYS A 193 -13.21 17.17 -13.73
CA LYS A 193 -12.83 16.14 -14.70
C LYS A 193 -13.12 14.75 -14.16
N ILE A 194 -13.50 13.83 -15.05
CA ILE A 194 -13.56 12.40 -14.71
C ILE A 194 -12.18 11.96 -14.19
N ALA A 195 -12.16 11.06 -13.20
CA ALA A 195 -10.92 10.44 -12.76
C ALA A 195 -10.21 9.76 -13.95
N SER A 196 -8.88 9.74 -13.92
CA SER A 196 -8.11 9.06 -14.96
C SER A 196 -8.30 7.55 -14.86
N ASN A 197 -8.16 6.84 -15.99
CA ASN A 197 -8.24 5.37 -15.97
C ASN A 197 -7.23 4.74 -15.01
N ASP A 198 -6.01 5.29 -14.91
CA ASP A 198 -5.00 4.81 -13.96
C ASP A 198 -5.48 4.90 -12.51
N GLU A 199 -6.15 6.00 -12.13
CA GLU A 199 -6.72 6.16 -10.80
C GLU A 199 -7.86 5.17 -10.57
N ILE A 200 -8.79 5.03 -11.52
CA ILE A 200 -9.91 4.10 -11.42
C ILE A 200 -9.39 2.66 -11.26
N VAL A 201 -8.40 2.26 -12.09
CA VAL A 201 -7.78 0.94 -12.03
C VAL A 201 -7.12 0.71 -10.67
N LEU A 202 -6.36 1.68 -10.14
CA LEU A 202 -5.75 1.56 -8.81
C LEU A 202 -6.79 1.40 -7.69
N ARG A 203 -7.91 2.11 -7.79
CA ARG A 203 -9.03 1.97 -6.83
C ARG A 203 -9.69 0.60 -6.93
N VAL A 204 -9.86 0.07 -8.14
CA VAL A 204 -10.39 -1.29 -8.37
C VAL A 204 -9.42 -2.34 -7.84
N LEU A 205 -8.12 -2.19 -8.10
CA LEU A 205 -7.08 -3.09 -7.60
C LEU A 205 -7.07 -3.12 -6.07
N ARG A 206 -7.13 -1.97 -5.40
CA ARG A 206 -7.28 -1.91 -3.94
C ARG A 206 -8.57 -2.57 -3.44
N ALA A 207 -9.68 -2.34 -4.15
CA ALA A 207 -10.97 -2.87 -3.73
C ALA A 207 -11.10 -4.40 -3.89
N LEU A 208 -10.47 -4.99 -4.90
CA LEU A 208 -10.66 -6.40 -5.27
C LEU A 208 -9.42 -7.29 -5.15
N GLY A 209 -8.23 -6.69 -5.02
CA GLY A 209 -6.97 -7.40 -4.89
C GLY A 209 -6.85 -8.15 -3.56
N ASP A 210 -5.69 -8.78 -3.36
CA ASP A 210 -5.42 -9.68 -2.23
C ASP A 210 -5.45 -9.00 -0.85
N ASN A 211 -5.32 -7.67 -0.80
CA ASN A 211 -5.24 -6.89 0.43
C ASN A 211 -4.17 -7.39 1.43
N SER A 212 -3.07 -7.97 0.92
CA SER A 212 -1.98 -8.56 1.72
C SER A 212 -1.29 -7.57 2.67
N LEU A 213 -1.38 -6.27 2.40
CA LEU A 213 -0.84 -5.19 3.23
C LEU A 213 -1.91 -4.41 4.00
N ALA A 214 -3.17 -4.89 4.03
CA ALA A 214 -4.21 -4.25 4.84
C ALA A 214 -3.79 -4.16 6.32
N GLY A 215 -4.06 -3.01 6.92
CA GLY A 215 -3.69 -2.70 8.31
C GLY A 215 -2.20 -2.40 8.53
N LYS A 216 -1.37 -2.36 7.48
CA LYS A 216 0.06 -2.00 7.56
C LYS A 216 0.30 -0.63 6.93
N THR A 217 1.31 0.05 7.44
CA THR A 217 1.82 1.30 6.86
C THR A 217 3.10 1.05 6.07
N VAL A 218 3.19 1.64 4.87
CA VAL A 218 4.37 1.58 4.01
C VAL A 218 4.91 2.99 3.77
N PHE A 219 6.11 3.24 4.27
CA PHE A 219 6.88 4.47 4.05
C PHE A 219 7.83 4.27 2.88
N ILE A 220 7.79 5.17 1.90
CA ILE A 220 8.58 5.05 0.67
C ILE A 220 9.29 6.37 0.41
N THR A 221 10.62 6.36 0.39
CA THR A 221 11.38 7.51 -0.13
C THR A 221 11.58 7.36 -1.62
N SER A 222 11.40 8.45 -2.37
CA SER A 222 11.48 8.43 -3.83
C SER A 222 12.19 9.67 -4.40
N GLY A 223 12.77 9.50 -5.59
CA GLY A 223 13.43 10.59 -6.31
C GLY A 223 14.83 10.89 -5.78
N SER A 224 15.25 12.14 -5.87
CA SER A 224 16.49 12.64 -5.28
C SER A 224 16.18 13.68 -4.20
N THR A 225 17.12 13.86 -3.27
CA THR A 225 17.18 15.07 -2.45
C THR A 225 17.96 16.16 -3.19
N ALA A 226 17.78 17.41 -2.78
CA ALA A 226 18.55 18.54 -3.26
C ALA A 226 19.06 19.39 -2.09
N GLU A 227 20.37 19.55 -2.02
CA GLU A 227 21.03 20.38 -1.02
C GLU A 227 21.26 21.77 -1.59
N SER A 228 20.81 22.80 -0.88
CA SER A 228 20.92 24.18 -1.34
C SER A 228 22.37 24.66 -1.27
N VAL A 229 22.89 25.14 -2.39
CA VAL A 229 24.22 25.77 -2.47
C VAL A 229 24.08 27.27 -2.22
N ASP A 230 23.10 27.88 -2.87
CA ASP A 230 22.65 29.26 -2.72
C ASP A 230 21.16 29.33 -3.14
N PRO A 231 20.46 30.48 -3.04
CA PRO A 231 19.03 30.56 -3.36
C PRO A 231 18.65 30.23 -4.82
N ILE A 232 19.62 29.95 -5.70
CA ILE A 232 19.41 29.65 -7.11
C ILE A 232 19.92 28.24 -7.47
N ARG A 233 20.95 27.74 -6.79
CA ARG A 233 21.68 26.53 -7.16
C ARG A 233 21.48 25.42 -6.13
N LEU A 234 21.31 24.21 -6.64
CA LEU A 234 21.11 23.00 -5.85
C LEU A 234 22.15 21.93 -6.24
N LEU A 235 22.61 21.14 -5.28
CA LEU A 235 23.33 19.89 -5.48
C LEU A 235 22.33 18.73 -5.35
N THR A 236 22.13 17.96 -6.43
CA THR A 236 21.16 16.86 -6.48
C THR A 236 21.69 15.65 -7.23
N ASN A 237 21.22 14.47 -6.83
CA ASN A 237 21.42 13.23 -7.58
C ASN A 237 20.47 13.18 -8.80
N ARG A 238 20.83 12.35 -9.80
CA ARG A 238 20.06 12.15 -11.04
C ARG A 238 19.05 11.01 -10.87
N ALA A 239 17.98 11.23 -10.11
CA ALA A 239 16.93 10.22 -9.93
C ALA A 239 15.54 10.76 -10.31
N SER A 240 14.78 9.96 -11.06
CA SER A 240 13.45 10.36 -11.57
C SER A 240 12.29 10.11 -10.61
N GLY A 241 12.47 9.29 -9.58
CA GLY A 241 11.41 8.90 -8.64
C GLY A 241 10.37 7.90 -9.19
N LYS A 242 10.49 7.49 -10.46
CA LYS A 242 9.58 6.51 -11.06
C LYS A 242 9.52 5.17 -10.30
N THR A 243 10.63 4.72 -9.70
CA THR A 243 10.68 3.46 -8.94
C THR A 243 9.86 3.56 -7.65
N GLY A 244 10.06 4.62 -6.86
CA GLY A 244 9.28 4.83 -5.64
C GLY A 244 7.79 5.05 -5.93
N GLU A 245 7.45 5.70 -7.04
CA GLU A 245 6.05 5.82 -7.49
C GLU A 245 5.42 4.46 -7.83
N ALA A 246 6.15 3.57 -8.52
CA ALA A 246 5.67 2.22 -8.82
C ALA A 246 5.47 1.38 -7.55
N LEU A 247 6.41 1.47 -6.60
CA LEU A 247 6.30 0.83 -5.29
C LEU A 247 5.09 1.35 -4.50
N ALA A 248 4.83 2.66 -4.56
CA ALA A 248 3.71 3.27 -3.85
C ALA A 248 2.36 2.84 -4.43
N LYS A 249 2.26 2.72 -5.76
CA LYS A 249 1.09 2.15 -6.46
C LYS A 249 0.82 0.71 -6.04
N GLU A 250 1.86 -0.12 -6.00
CA GLU A 250 1.74 -1.52 -5.63
C GLU A 250 1.32 -1.68 -4.15
N ALA A 251 1.98 -0.96 -3.24
CA ALA A 251 1.61 -0.96 -1.82
C ALA A 251 0.15 -0.54 -1.60
N TYR A 252 -0.27 0.51 -2.32
CA TYR A 252 -1.64 1.01 -2.28
C TYR A 252 -2.65 -0.03 -2.78
N ALA A 253 -2.35 -0.69 -3.90
CA ALA A 253 -3.18 -1.73 -4.48
C ALA A 253 -3.32 -2.95 -3.56
N ARG A 254 -2.30 -3.25 -2.74
CA ARG A 254 -2.33 -4.31 -1.72
C ARG A 254 -2.98 -3.90 -0.40
N GLY A 255 -3.62 -2.75 -0.33
CA GLY A 255 -4.41 -2.32 0.83
C GLY A 255 -3.65 -1.54 1.91
N ALA A 256 -2.36 -1.22 1.70
CA ALA A 256 -1.57 -0.48 2.67
C ALA A 256 -2.04 0.97 2.88
N GLU A 257 -1.70 1.54 4.04
CA GLU A 257 -1.61 3.00 4.23
C GLU A 257 -0.24 3.45 3.71
N VAL A 258 -0.19 4.36 2.73
CA VAL A 258 1.06 4.68 2.02
C VAL A 258 1.50 6.11 2.29
N TYR A 259 2.78 6.28 2.65
CA TYR A 259 3.46 7.57 2.74
C TYR A 259 4.59 7.63 1.72
N LEU A 260 4.47 8.52 0.73
CA LEU A 260 5.48 8.75 -0.29
C LEU A 260 6.21 10.07 -0.01
N PHE A 261 7.52 10.02 0.20
CA PHE A 261 8.36 11.18 0.48
C PHE A 261 9.21 11.50 -0.75
N HIS A 262 8.97 12.64 -1.39
CA HIS A 262 9.73 13.07 -2.57
C HIS A 262 9.66 14.57 -2.86
N ARG A 263 10.48 15.05 -3.79
CA ARG A 263 10.50 16.45 -4.26
C ARG A 263 9.41 16.80 -5.26
N SER A 264 8.89 15.82 -5.98
CA SER A 264 7.86 16.03 -7.00
C SER A 264 6.46 15.95 -6.38
N LYS A 265 5.43 15.99 -7.21
CA LYS A 265 4.05 15.72 -6.79
C LYS A 265 3.60 14.42 -7.43
N SER A 266 3.05 13.49 -6.65
CA SER A 266 2.57 12.22 -7.19
C SER A 266 1.26 12.41 -7.98
N PRO A 267 1.06 11.70 -9.11
CA PRO A 267 -0.24 11.56 -9.75
C PRO A 267 -1.33 10.95 -8.84
N MET A 268 -0.91 10.25 -7.76
CA MET A 268 -1.78 9.66 -6.73
C MET A 268 -2.13 10.63 -5.60
N ALA A 269 -1.62 11.87 -5.62
CA ALA A 269 -1.91 12.85 -4.59
C ALA A 269 -3.43 13.06 -4.43
N GLY A 270 -3.92 12.95 -3.18
CA GLY A 270 -5.33 13.12 -2.84
C GLY A 270 -6.16 11.84 -2.86
N LEU A 271 -5.58 10.68 -3.19
CA LEU A 271 -6.26 9.41 -2.97
C LEU A 271 -6.41 9.12 -1.47
N PRO A 272 -7.55 8.59 -1.01
CA PRO A 272 -7.68 8.10 0.37
C PRO A 272 -6.63 7.03 0.63
N HIS A 273 -6.01 7.01 1.82
CA HIS A 273 -4.93 6.10 2.22
C HIS A 273 -3.57 6.33 1.55
N PHE A 274 -3.42 7.44 0.82
CA PHE A 274 -2.17 7.82 0.18
C PHE A 274 -1.76 9.24 0.60
N HIS A 275 -0.59 9.36 1.20
CA HIS A 275 -0.04 10.62 1.69
C HIS A 275 1.16 11.02 0.84
N ASP A 276 0.98 12.08 0.05
CA ASP A 276 2.01 12.68 -0.79
C ASP A 276 2.76 13.75 0.03
N ILE A 277 3.99 13.46 0.46
CA ILE A 277 4.77 14.32 1.36
C ILE A 277 5.95 14.93 0.58
N HIS A 278 5.89 16.25 0.44
CA HIS A 278 6.96 17.01 -0.18
C HIS A 278 8.16 17.14 0.77
N VAL A 279 9.35 16.76 0.30
CA VAL A 279 10.63 16.92 1.01
C VAL A 279 11.69 17.38 0.01
N GLU A 280 12.59 18.29 0.40
CA GLU A 280 13.64 18.82 -0.48
C GLU A 280 15.02 18.27 -0.15
N SER A 281 15.50 18.51 1.06
CA SER A 281 16.85 18.12 1.51
C SER A 281 16.87 16.75 2.20
N VAL A 282 18.07 16.23 2.45
CA VAL A 282 18.27 15.03 3.28
C VAL A 282 17.74 15.24 4.70
N SER A 283 17.93 16.43 5.27
CA SER A 283 17.43 16.75 6.61
C SER A 283 15.90 16.72 6.64
N ASP A 284 15.25 17.33 5.65
CA ASP A 284 13.78 17.35 5.55
C ASP A 284 13.23 15.93 5.40
N MET A 285 13.87 15.11 4.57
CA MET A 285 13.46 13.73 4.34
C MET A 285 13.59 12.88 5.61
N ILE A 286 14.72 12.99 6.32
CA ILE A 286 14.92 12.27 7.59
C ILE A 286 13.87 12.68 8.62
N GLN A 287 13.66 13.98 8.79
CA GLN A 287 12.68 14.50 9.72
C GLN A 287 11.27 14.00 9.38
N ALA A 288 10.81 14.20 8.15
CA ALA A 288 9.46 13.82 7.75
C ALA A 288 9.23 12.30 7.87
N VAL A 289 10.20 11.48 7.47
CA VAL A 289 10.08 10.02 7.56
C VAL A 289 10.01 9.57 9.02
N THR A 290 10.92 10.04 9.87
CA THR A 290 10.96 9.64 11.29
C THR A 290 9.73 10.13 12.06
N GLU A 291 9.25 11.34 11.79
CA GLU A 291 7.99 11.84 12.37
C GLU A 291 6.80 10.96 12.00
N LYS A 292 6.69 10.52 10.74
CA LYS A 292 5.58 9.65 10.31
C LYS A 292 5.70 8.22 10.83
N ILE A 293 6.92 7.68 10.93
CA ILE A 293 7.17 6.40 11.59
C ILE A 293 6.71 6.47 13.06
N ALA A 294 7.12 7.51 13.79
CA ALA A 294 6.79 7.66 15.20
C ALA A 294 5.28 7.81 15.49
N LEU A 295 4.52 8.31 14.51
CA LEU A 295 3.08 8.52 14.61
C LEU A 295 2.24 7.35 14.07
N ALA A 296 2.85 6.39 13.38
CA ALA A 296 2.10 5.30 12.78
C ALA A 296 1.69 4.26 13.81
N ASP A 297 0.50 3.70 13.61
CA ASP A 297 0.02 2.60 14.43
C ASP A 297 0.89 1.35 14.23
N ILE A 298 1.15 0.63 15.31
CA ILE A 298 1.82 -0.66 15.27
C ILE A 298 0.79 -1.68 14.76
N PRO A 299 1.06 -2.39 13.65
CA PRO A 299 0.10 -3.34 13.09
C PRO A 299 -0.13 -4.51 14.05
N ALA A 300 -1.36 -5.04 14.08
CA ALA A 300 -1.71 -6.17 14.94
C ALA A 300 -0.95 -7.46 14.56
N ALA A 301 -0.52 -7.58 13.29
CA ALA A 301 0.28 -8.69 12.79
C ALA A 301 1.26 -8.20 11.71
N GLY A 302 2.48 -8.75 11.72
CA GLY A 302 3.57 -8.33 10.84
C GLY A 302 4.22 -7.02 11.28
N LYS A 303 4.76 -6.26 10.33
CA LYS A 303 5.56 -5.05 10.56
C LYS A 303 5.14 -3.94 9.60
N ASN A 304 5.31 -2.68 10.02
CA ASN A 304 5.30 -1.56 9.08
C ASN A 304 6.56 -1.62 8.22
N ILE A 305 6.50 -1.09 7.00
CA ILE A 305 7.54 -1.26 5.99
C ILE A 305 8.17 0.09 5.65
N LEU A 306 9.49 0.17 5.63
CA LEU A 306 10.23 1.28 5.04
C LEU A 306 10.96 0.80 3.78
N ILE A 307 10.65 1.41 2.64
CA ILE A 307 11.37 1.21 1.38
C ILE A 307 12.16 2.47 1.04
N SER A 308 13.47 2.41 1.26
CA SER A 308 14.39 3.52 1.01
C SER A 308 14.87 3.51 -0.45
N ALA A 309 14.00 3.90 -1.39
CA ALA A 309 14.26 3.89 -2.83
C ALA A 309 14.79 5.22 -3.39
N ALA A 310 14.84 6.30 -2.59
CA ALA A 310 15.38 7.57 -3.02
C ALA A 310 16.92 7.53 -3.18
N ALA A 311 17.42 8.29 -4.17
CA ALA A 311 18.83 8.65 -4.28
C ALA A 311 19.14 9.82 -3.33
N ILE A 312 19.22 9.52 -2.04
CA ILE A 312 19.53 10.47 -0.97
C ILE A 312 20.99 10.90 -1.08
N SER A 313 21.26 12.20 -0.93
CA SER A 313 22.63 12.72 -0.97
C SER A 313 23.46 12.22 0.23
N ASP A 314 24.65 11.69 -0.04
CA ASP A 314 25.60 11.31 1.02
C ASP A 314 26.28 12.53 1.66
N TYR A 315 26.22 13.68 0.99
CA TYR A 315 26.84 14.93 1.41
C TYR A 315 25.89 16.12 1.33
N THR A 316 26.08 17.09 2.22
CA THR A 316 25.38 18.37 2.30
C THR A 316 26.38 19.54 2.33
N ILE A 317 25.86 20.76 2.25
CA ILE A 317 26.63 22.02 2.18
C ILE A 317 25.96 23.03 3.12
N ASP A 318 26.75 23.90 3.75
CA ASP A 318 26.19 25.09 4.40
C ASP A 318 25.74 26.08 3.30
N ALA A 319 24.44 26.20 3.10
CA ALA A 319 23.87 27.06 2.07
C ALA A 319 24.30 28.52 2.28
N ALA A 320 24.71 29.20 1.20
CA ALA A 320 24.93 30.64 1.24
C ALA A 320 23.60 31.39 1.27
N ASP A 321 23.47 32.42 2.12
CA ASP A 321 22.24 33.24 2.22
C ASP A 321 21.92 34.03 0.93
N SER A 322 22.91 34.23 0.07
CA SER A 322 22.77 35.00 -1.16
C SER A 322 23.48 34.34 -2.34
N LYS A 323 23.02 34.65 -3.55
CA LYS A 323 23.59 34.14 -4.81
C LYS A 323 25.09 34.37 -4.83
N ILE A 324 25.86 33.29 -4.96
CA ILE A 324 27.31 33.38 -5.13
C ILE A 324 27.60 34.02 -6.49
N LYS A 325 28.23 35.21 -6.46
CA LYS A 325 28.51 36.03 -7.66
C LYS A 325 29.42 35.29 -8.63
N SER A 326 29.05 35.29 -9.91
CA SER A 326 29.87 34.78 -11.01
C SER A 326 30.83 35.86 -11.52
N GLY A 327 32.10 35.51 -11.78
CA GLY A 327 32.97 36.35 -12.63
C GLY A 327 34.29 36.83 -12.02
N GLY A 328 35.01 36.01 -11.23
CA GLY A 328 36.32 36.45 -10.73
C GLY A 328 37.39 35.38 -10.52
N ARG A 329 37.04 34.17 -10.03
CA ARG A 329 37.96 33.07 -9.68
C ARG A 329 37.20 31.73 -9.64
N ASP A 330 37.93 30.62 -9.46
CA ASP A 330 37.36 29.30 -9.20
C ASP A 330 36.49 29.30 -7.94
N LEU A 331 35.36 28.57 -7.99
CA LEU A 331 34.46 28.38 -6.86
C LEU A 331 34.76 27.03 -6.21
N THR A 332 35.10 27.05 -4.92
CA THR A 332 35.26 25.83 -4.11
C THR A 332 34.05 25.66 -3.21
N ILE A 333 33.47 24.46 -3.20
CA ILE A 333 32.36 24.08 -2.33
C ILE A 333 32.87 22.99 -1.37
N THR A 334 32.65 23.19 -0.07
CA THR A 334 33.02 22.19 0.96
C THR A 334 31.81 21.34 1.29
N LEU A 335 31.95 20.02 1.12
CA LEU A 335 30.90 19.04 1.38
C LEU A 335 31.05 18.43 2.78
N LYS A 336 29.95 18.22 3.49
CA LYS A 336 29.89 17.56 4.80
C LYS A 336 29.04 16.28 4.70
N PRO A 337 29.42 15.18 5.36
CA PRO A 337 28.62 13.95 5.33
C PRO A 337 27.25 14.16 5.98
N THR A 338 26.21 13.52 5.43
CA THR A 338 24.86 13.53 5.97
C THR A 338 24.62 12.37 6.95
N LYS A 339 23.61 12.52 7.81
CA LYS A 339 23.06 11.40 8.59
C LYS A 339 22.43 10.36 7.66
N LYS A 340 22.40 9.09 8.09
CA LYS A 340 21.83 8.01 7.28
C LYS A 340 20.36 7.77 7.66
N LEU A 341 19.47 7.94 6.67
CA LEU A 341 18.01 7.80 6.85
C LEU A 341 17.60 6.47 7.49
N ILE A 342 18.14 5.35 6.99
CA ILE A 342 17.76 4.01 7.45
C ILE A 342 18.13 3.83 8.94
N GLU A 343 19.28 4.34 9.36
CA GLU A 343 19.70 4.28 10.77
C GLU A 343 18.77 5.09 11.66
N GLU A 344 18.44 6.34 11.28
CA GLU A 344 17.48 7.18 12.01
C GLU A 344 16.08 6.52 12.08
N ALA A 345 15.65 5.85 11.02
CA ALA A 345 14.41 5.08 11.02
C ALA A 345 14.47 3.87 11.98
N CYS A 346 15.56 3.09 11.97
CA CYS A 346 15.79 2.00 12.92
C CYS A 346 15.77 2.47 14.38
N TYR A 347 16.34 3.63 14.67
CA TYR A 347 16.30 4.21 16.02
C TYR A 347 14.88 4.63 16.42
N THR A 348 14.07 5.06 15.46
CA THR A 348 12.69 5.51 15.69
C THR A 348 11.76 4.33 15.94
N ASP A 349 11.84 3.29 15.11
CA ASP A 349 11.14 2.02 15.30
C ASP A 349 12.02 0.82 14.88
N PRO A 350 12.58 0.06 15.84
CA PRO A 350 13.44 -1.07 15.55
C PRO A 350 12.68 -2.30 14.98
N ASN A 351 11.35 -2.25 14.93
CA ASN A 351 10.51 -3.33 14.41
C ASN A 351 10.13 -3.15 12.93
N LEU A 352 10.57 -2.07 12.26
CA LEU A 352 10.30 -1.89 10.84
C LEU A 352 10.88 -3.03 9.99
N PHE A 353 10.12 -3.44 8.98
CA PHE A 353 10.67 -4.19 7.86
C PHE A 353 11.32 -3.21 6.87
N ILE A 354 12.62 -3.30 6.67
CA ILE A 354 13.40 -2.31 5.93
C ILE A 354 13.94 -2.90 4.64
N VAL A 355 13.62 -2.23 3.55
CA VAL A 355 14.16 -2.50 2.22
C VAL A 355 15.05 -1.33 1.81
N GLY A 356 16.35 -1.56 1.77
CA GLY A 356 17.32 -0.60 1.24
C GLY A 356 17.48 -0.74 -0.27
N TYR A 357 17.68 0.37 -0.98
CA TYR A 357 18.19 0.32 -2.35
C TYR A 357 19.68 0.63 -2.38
N LYS A 358 20.39 -0.05 -3.27
CA LYS A 358 21.82 0.15 -3.52
C LYS A 358 22.02 0.21 -5.03
N ALA A 359 22.55 1.33 -5.50
CA ALA A 359 22.94 1.54 -6.87
C ALA A 359 24.45 1.75 -6.90
N GLU A 360 25.16 0.99 -7.73
CA GLU A 360 26.59 1.17 -7.95
C GLU A 360 26.87 1.26 -9.45
N THR A 361 28.03 1.80 -9.77
CA THR A 361 28.58 1.85 -11.13
C THR A 361 30.00 1.31 -11.10
N ASP A 362 30.43 0.61 -12.14
CA ASP A 362 31.83 0.16 -12.31
C ASP A 362 32.25 -0.96 -11.34
N VAL A 363 31.30 -1.65 -10.71
CA VAL A 363 31.57 -2.77 -9.81
C VAL A 363 31.24 -4.11 -10.47
N THR A 364 31.93 -5.17 -10.05
CA THR A 364 31.54 -6.52 -10.46
C THR A 364 30.22 -6.92 -9.79
N HIS A 365 29.49 -7.85 -10.41
CA HIS A 365 28.26 -8.39 -9.85
C HIS A 365 28.44 -8.89 -8.40
N GLN A 366 29.54 -9.59 -8.12
CA GLN A 366 29.86 -10.09 -6.78
C GLN A 366 30.03 -8.95 -5.75
N GLN A 367 30.77 -7.89 -6.10
CA GLN A 367 30.97 -6.74 -5.21
C GLN A 367 29.68 -6.00 -4.89
N LEU A 368 28.76 -5.91 -5.86
CA LEU A 368 27.44 -5.31 -5.66
C LEU A 368 26.63 -6.11 -4.62
N ILE A 369 26.62 -7.44 -4.74
CA ILE A 369 25.91 -8.34 -3.82
C ILE A 369 26.57 -8.34 -2.43
N ASP A 370 27.89 -8.36 -2.34
CA ASP A 370 28.60 -8.34 -1.06
C ASP A 370 28.36 -7.04 -0.28
N SER A 371 28.39 -5.88 -0.95
CA SER A 371 28.06 -4.60 -0.30
C SER A 371 26.62 -4.53 0.18
N ALA A 372 25.69 -5.17 -0.54
CA ALA A 372 24.30 -5.31 -0.12
C ALA A 372 24.19 -6.23 1.11
N ALA A 373 24.93 -7.34 1.13
CA ALA A 373 24.98 -8.30 2.24
C ALA A 373 25.54 -7.67 3.53
N GLU A 374 26.56 -6.83 3.43
CA GLU A 374 27.15 -6.11 4.59
C GLU A 374 26.11 -5.27 5.35
N LYS A 375 25.19 -4.60 4.64
CA LYS A 375 24.11 -3.84 5.29
C LYS A 375 23.13 -4.72 6.04
N ILE A 376 22.83 -5.90 5.50
CA ILE A 376 21.91 -6.86 6.14
C ILE A 376 22.59 -7.47 7.37
N ASP A 377 23.86 -7.84 7.26
CA ASP A 377 24.66 -8.40 8.36
C ASP A 377 24.84 -7.41 9.51
N ALA A 378 25.03 -6.12 9.18
CA ALA A 378 25.04 -5.02 10.15
C ALA A 378 23.66 -4.71 10.77
N GLY A 379 22.60 -5.43 10.37
CA GLY A 379 21.24 -5.24 10.85
C GLY A 379 20.59 -3.94 10.38
N ILE A 380 21.10 -3.30 9.32
CA ILE A 380 20.59 -2.02 8.80
C ILE A 380 19.32 -2.24 7.96
N ALA A 381 19.21 -3.36 7.24
CA ALA A 381 18.06 -3.67 6.40
C ALA A 381 17.70 -5.16 6.46
N ASP A 382 16.44 -5.50 6.18
CA ASP A 382 16.02 -6.89 5.98
C ASP A 382 16.37 -7.36 4.57
N PHE A 383 16.05 -6.52 3.57
CA PHE A 383 16.41 -6.72 2.17
C PHE A 383 17.23 -5.55 1.65
N VAL A 384 18.10 -5.85 0.68
CA VAL A 384 18.73 -4.82 -0.14
C VAL A 384 18.49 -5.13 -1.61
N VAL A 385 17.85 -4.19 -2.31
CA VAL A 385 17.66 -4.23 -3.75
C VAL A 385 18.87 -3.58 -4.39
N ALA A 386 19.72 -4.40 -4.99
CA ALA A 386 20.96 -4.00 -5.63
C ALA A 386 20.76 -3.86 -7.14
N ASN A 387 21.23 -2.76 -7.72
CA ASN A 387 21.10 -2.47 -9.15
C ASN A 387 22.43 -1.97 -9.73
N ASP A 388 22.85 -2.54 -10.87
CA ASP A 388 23.95 -1.99 -11.66
C ASP A 388 23.41 -0.98 -12.66
N VAL A 389 23.74 0.30 -12.46
CA VAL A 389 23.17 1.40 -13.23
C VAL A 389 23.84 1.54 -14.61
N LYS A 390 24.92 0.80 -14.91
CA LYS A 390 25.67 0.97 -16.18
C LYS A 390 24.95 0.50 -17.43
N GLU A 391 24.27 -0.64 -17.41
CA GLU A 391 23.74 -1.24 -18.64
C GLU A 391 22.50 -0.53 -19.19
N LYS A 392 21.66 0.04 -18.32
CA LYS A 392 20.42 0.74 -18.72
C LYS A 392 20.35 2.20 -18.25
N GLY A 393 21.13 2.62 -17.25
CA GLY A 393 21.12 4.00 -16.75
C GLY A 393 20.02 4.29 -15.71
N MET A 394 20.21 5.35 -14.92
CA MET A 394 19.23 5.80 -13.93
C MET A 394 17.98 6.37 -14.63
N GLY A 395 16.83 5.70 -14.47
CA GLY A 395 15.54 6.23 -14.90
C GLY A 395 14.87 5.55 -16.10
N THR A 396 15.44 4.48 -16.66
CA THR A 396 14.80 3.64 -17.69
C THR A 396 13.52 2.99 -17.22
N ASP A 397 12.63 2.65 -18.15
CA ASP A 397 11.34 2.03 -17.81
C ASP A 397 11.48 0.54 -17.48
N GLU A 398 12.48 -0.14 -18.05
CA GLU A 398 12.93 -1.48 -17.67
C GLU A 398 14.22 -1.45 -16.86
N ASN A 399 14.36 -2.40 -15.94
CA ASN A 399 15.51 -2.51 -15.06
C ASN A 399 15.75 -3.96 -14.64
N ASP A 400 16.98 -4.26 -14.23
CA ASP A 400 17.38 -5.57 -13.72
C ASP A 400 17.93 -5.36 -12.31
N VAL A 401 17.30 -5.97 -11.31
CA VAL A 401 17.66 -5.80 -9.90
C VAL A 401 17.91 -7.14 -9.25
N TYR A 402 18.78 -7.15 -8.26
CA TYR A 402 19.12 -8.32 -7.46
C TYR A 402 18.70 -8.05 -6.02
N VAL A 403 17.76 -8.83 -5.51
CA VAL A 403 17.34 -8.72 -4.12
C VAL A 403 18.21 -9.65 -3.28
N VAL A 404 19.01 -9.03 -2.41
CA VAL A 404 19.82 -9.71 -1.40
C VAL A 404 19.01 -9.80 -0.12
N THR A 405 19.00 -10.98 0.49
CA THR A 405 18.26 -11.28 1.72
C THR A 405 19.20 -11.88 2.76
N LYS A 406 18.69 -12.10 3.98
CA LYS A 406 19.44 -12.77 5.05
C LYS A 406 19.89 -14.20 4.67
N GLU A 407 19.16 -14.87 3.77
CA GLU A 407 19.55 -16.21 3.30
C GLU A 407 20.91 -16.19 2.59
N TYR A 408 21.16 -15.16 1.77
CA TYR A 408 22.48 -14.97 1.15
C TYR A 408 23.57 -14.68 2.18
N VAL A 409 23.28 -13.86 3.20
CA VAL A 409 24.26 -13.53 4.24
C VAL A 409 24.74 -14.80 4.97
N VAL A 410 23.82 -15.73 5.25
CA VAL A 410 24.11 -16.99 5.94
C VAL A 410 24.82 -18.00 5.03
N ASN A 411 24.31 -18.19 3.80
CA ASN A 411 24.78 -19.28 2.94
C ASN A 411 25.94 -18.88 2.02
N ARG A 412 26.07 -17.58 1.70
CA ARG A 412 26.97 -17.03 0.68
C ARG A 412 26.85 -17.72 -0.68
N ASP A 413 25.70 -18.31 -0.97
CA ASP A 413 25.38 -18.95 -2.25
C ASP A 413 24.61 -17.97 -3.13
N MET A 414 25.17 -17.64 -4.30
CA MET A 414 24.56 -16.75 -5.30
C MET A 414 23.18 -17.22 -5.76
N LYS A 415 22.84 -18.50 -5.63
CA LYS A 415 21.48 -19.00 -5.94
C LYS A 415 20.39 -18.46 -5.02
N THR A 416 20.77 -17.94 -3.85
CA THR A 416 19.84 -17.35 -2.87
C THR A 416 19.60 -15.85 -3.12
N VAL A 417 20.35 -15.25 -4.04
CA VAL A 417 20.06 -13.91 -4.57
C VAL A 417 18.89 -14.01 -5.55
N VAL A 418 17.89 -13.15 -5.40
CA VAL A 418 16.70 -13.19 -6.25
C VAL A 418 16.83 -12.16 -7.37
N PRO A 419 17.11 -12.57 -8.63
CA PRO A 419 17.09 -11.65 -9.75
C PRO A 419 15.64 -11.31 -10.14
N ILE A 420 15.38 -10.03 -10.39
CA ILE A 420 14.08 -9.53 -10.86
C ILE A 420 14.34 -8.59 -12.03
N SER A 421 13.70 -8.89 -13.16
CA SER A 421 13.84 -8.15 -14.40
C SER A 421 12.47 -7.74 -14.93
N GLY A 422 12.37 -6.52 -15.44
CA GLY A 422 11.15 -6.04 -16.09
C GLY A 422 10.92 -4.55 -15.90
N SER A 423 9.69 -4.13 -16.14
CA SER A 423 9.25 -2.78 -15.85
C SER A 423 9.30 -2.47 -14.35
N LYS A 424 9.33 -1.19 -13.98
CA LYS A 424 9.28 -0.77 -12.57
C LYS A 424 8.05 -1.28 -11.82
N SER A 425 6.92 -1.49 -12.52
CA SER A 425 5.72 -2.04 -11.93
C SER A 425 5.89 -3.54 -11.63
N GLU A 426 6.44 -4.31 -12.56
CA GLU A 426 6.69 -5.74 -12.38
C GLU A 426 7.72 -5.98 -11.26
N ILE A 427 8.76 -5.15 -11.19
CA ILE A 427 9.73 -5.19 -10.08
C ILE A 427 9.05 -4.89 -8.75
N ALA A 428 8.15 -3.89 -8.70
CA ALA A 428 7.42 -3.57 -7.48
C ALA A 428 6.54 -4.73 -7.03
N THR A 429 5.77 -5.35 -7.94
CA THR A 429 4.96 -6.53 -7.64
C THR A 429 5.81 -7.68 -7.11
N ALA A 430 6.87 -8.06 -7.82
CA ALA A 430 7.75 -9.15 -7.41
C ALA A 430 8.46 -8.88 -6.06
N LEU A 431 8.83 -7.63 -5.80
CA LEU A 431 9.42 -7.24 -4.52
C LEU A 431 8.40 -7.39 -3.38
N PHE A 432 7.15 -6.95 -3.56
CA PHE A 432 6.12 -7.10 -2.53
C PHE A 432 5.70 -8.56 -2.32
N ASP A 433 5.71 -9.39 -3.36
CA ASP A 433 5.52 -10.85 -3.21
C ASP A 433 6.62 -11.46 -2.34
N LEU A 434 7.87 -11.07 -2.59
CA LEU A 434 9.01 -11.53 -1.80
C LEU A 434 8.93 -11.03 -0.35
N ILE A 435 8.59 -9.75 -0.13
CA ILE A 435 8.37 -9.19 1.22
C ILE A 435 7.27 -9.99 1.94
N GLY A 436 6.14 -10.23 1.29
CA GLY A 436 5.02 -10.98 1.85
C GLY A 436 5.42 -12.39 2.28
N SER A 437 6.18 -13.10 1.44
CA SER A 437 6.64 -14.46 1.75
C SER A 437 7.54 -14.52 3.00
N ARG A 438 8.40 -13.51 3.22
CA ARG A 438 9.35 -13.50 4.34
C ARG A 438 8.82 -12.86 5.61
N MET A 439 7.84 -11.95 5.51
CA MET A 439 7.16 -11.41 6.68
C MET A 439 6.26 -12.45 7.37
N GLY A 440 5.85 -13.51 6.67
CA GLY A 440 5.11 -14.65 7.24
C GLY A 440 5.99 -15.70 7.93
N GLU A 441 7.32 -15.68 7.72
CA GLU A 441 8.29 -16.65 8.25
C GLU A 441 8.85 -16.25 9.64
N GLU A 442 8.02 -15.77 10.57
CA GLU A 442 8.42 -15.77 12.00
C GLU A 442 8.38 -17.21 12.54
N GLY A 443 9.31 -18.05 12.06
CA GLY A 443 9.67 -19.35 12.64
C GLY A 443 10.61 -19.20 13.85
N PRO A 444 10.78 -20.26 14.67
CA PRO A 444 11.26 -20.16 16.05
C PRO A 444 12.67 -19.59 16.12
N SER A 445 12.89 -18.72 17.11
CA SER A 445 14.19 -18.17 17.43
C SER A 445 15.16 -19.31 17.77
N VAL A 446 16.13 -19.59 16.90
CA VAL A 446 17.22 -20.51 17.22
C VAL A 446 18.12 -19.77 18.23
N PHE A 447 18.06 -20.20 19.49
CA PHE A 447 19.00 -19.80 20.53
C PHE A 447 20.30 -20.59 20.32
N ILE A 448 21.42 -19.88 20.18
CA ILE A 448 22.75 -20.47 20.36
C ILE A 448 23.20 -19.98 21.74
N ASP A 449 23.18 -20.88 22.74
CA ASP A 449 23.80 -20.62 24.04
C ASP A 449 25.32 -20.62 23.87
N LEU A 450 25.92 -19.45 24.02
CA LEU A 450 27.36 -19.30 24.21
C LEU A 450 27.59 -19.22 25.72
N GLU A 451 27.98 -20.34 26.33
CA GLU A 451 28.53 -20.37 27.68
C GLU A 451 29.84 -19.55 27.69
N ILE A 452 29.82 -18.41 28.39
CA ILE A 452 31.02 -17.65 28.73
C ILE A 452 31.47 -18.13 30.11
N ALA A 453 32.60 -18.83 30.16
CA ALA A 453 33.28 -19.17 31.40
C ALA A 453 33.78 -17.87 32.07
N GLY A 454 33.17 -17.52 33.20
CA GLY A 454 33.59 -16.40 34.03
C GLY A 454 34.82 -16.77 34.86
N SER A 455 35.92 -16.06 34.63
CA SER A 455 37.06 -15.97 35.54
C SER A 455 36.98 -14.63 36.26
N ASP A 456 36.57 -14.63 37.53
CA ASP A 456 36.72 -13.46 38.40
C ASP A 456 37.62 -13.84 39.58
N SER A 457 38.83 -13.29 39.52
CA SER A 457 39.70 -13.04 40.65
C SER A 457 39.27 -11.72 41.29
N ASP A 458 38.97 -11.70 42.58
CA ASP A 458 39.22 -10.51 43.40
C ASP A 458 39.49 -10.89 44.85
N ASP A 459 40.71 -10.58 45.28
CA ASP A 459 41.19 -10.59 46.65
C ASP A 459 40.55 -9.44 47.43
N SER A 460 39.94 -9.73 48.58
CA SER A 460 40.10 -8.86 49.76
C SER A 460 39.77 -9.60 51.04
N GLU A 461 40.73 -9.50 51.96
CA GLU A 461 40.83 -10.17 53.24
C GLU A 461 39.89 -9.61 54.33
N ASN A 462 39.62 -10.52 55.29
CA ASN A 462 39.48 -10.30 56.74
C ASN A 462 38.22 -9.59 57.28
N LEU A 463 37.37 -10.34 57.99
CA LEU A 463 37.38 -10.38 59.47
C LEU A 463 36.41 -11.43 60.04
N GLU A 464 36.85 -12.01 61.15
CA GLU A 464 36.32 -13.15 61.91
C GLU A 464 34.88 -12.97 62.45
N THR A 465 34.09 -14.06 62.55
CA THR A 465 33.78 -14.74 63.84
C THR A 465 32.64 -15.79 63.73
N LYS A 466 33.02 -17.05 64.03
CA LYS A 466 32.39 -18.12 64.85
C LYS A 466 30.86 -18.38 64.88
N HIS A 467 30.56 -19.69 64.69
CA HIS A 467 29.62 -20.59 65.42
C HIS A 467 28.12 -20.24 65.40
N ASP A 468 27.13 -21.13 65.37
CA ASP A 468 26.90 -22.59 65.31
C ASP A 468 25.45 -22.70 64.80
N GLY A 469 25.06 -23.62 63.92
CA GLY A 469 24.58 -24.95 64.31
C GLY A 469 23.15 -25.17 63.76
N GLU A 470 22.98 -26.31 63.06
CA GLU A 470 21.78 -27.20 63.02
C GLU A 470 20.42 -26.61 62.57
N ASN A 471 19.52 -27.24 61.80
CA ASN A 471 19.34 -28.58 61.24
C ASN A 471 18.21 -28.52 60.16
N GLU A 472 18.25 -29.47 59.21
CA GLU A 472 17.16 -30.32 58.64
C GLU A 472 15.68 -29.92 58.89
N GLU A 473 14.66 -30.13 58.04
CA GLU A 473 14.42 -31.03 56.90
C GLU A 473 13.03 -30.70 56.28
N SER A 474 12.82 -31.10 55.02
CA SER A 474 11.60 -31.68 54.42
C SER A 474 10.31 -30.86 54.08
N LEU A 475 10.10 -30.70 52.76
CA LEU A 475 9.03 -31.23 51.89
C LEU A 475 7.55 -31.38 52.37
N ASN A 476 6.62 -30.75 51.63
CA ASN A 476 5.42 -31.29 50.93
C ASN A 476 4.38 -30.17 50.66
N LEU A 477 3.96 -29.87 49.41
CA LEU A 477 2.99 -30.52 48.50
C LEU A 477 1.49 -30.19 48.76
N LEU A 478 0.85 -29.70 47.69
CA LEU A 478 -0.58 -29.71 47.28
C LEU A 478 -1.53 -28.72 47.99
N GLU A 479 -2.05 -27.72 47.26
CA GLU A 479 -3.26 -27.70 46.41
C GLU A 479 -4.57 -27.67 47.22
N GLU A 480 -5.37 -26.60 47.05
CA GLU A 480 -6.83 -26.70 47.05
C GLU A 480 -7.48 -25.49 46.34
N THR A 481 -8.38 -25.82 45.42
CA THR A 481 -9.32 -25.01 44.64
C THR A 481 -10.53 -24.61 45.47
N ILE A 482 -11.09 -23.41 45.30
CA ILE A 482 -12.52 -23.14 45.56
C ILE A 482 -13.09 -22.16 44.52
N ASP A 483 -14.19 -22.60 43.94
CA ASP A 483 -15.18 -21.92 43.09
C ASP A 483 -16.37 -21.55 44.00
N ASP A 484 -17.06 -20.41 43.79
CA ASP A 484 -18.51 -20.33 44.07
C ASP A 484 -19.19 -19.02 43.60
N ASN A 485 -20.36 -19.24 43.00
CA ASN A 485 -21.36 -18.27 42.51
C ASN A 485 -22.11 -17.56 43.65
N TYR A 486 -22.76 -16.41 43.38
CA TYR A 486 -24.13 -16.14 43.83
C TYR A 486 -24.83 -14.99 43.06
N LEU A 487 -26.12 -15.22 42.76
CA LEU A 487 -27.12 -14.37 42.10
C LEU A 487 -27.77 -13.33 43.05
N ASN A 488 -28.29 -12.21 42.52
CA ASN A 488 -29.74 -11.88 42.54
C ASN A 488 -30.11 -10.51 41.93
N GLU A 489 -31.30 -10.51 41.31
CA GLU A 489 -32.04 -9.43 40.66
C GLU A 489 -32.78 -8.49 41.64
N THR A 490 -33.16 -7.27 41.21
CA THR A 490 -34.57 -6.76 41.24
C THR A 490 -34.70 -5.33 40.65
N GLU A 491 -35.86 -5.08 40.03
CA GLU A 491 -36.34 -3.90 39.29
C GLU A 491 -36.77 -2.71 40.17
N ASN A 492 -36.75 -1.46 39.66
CA ASN A 492 -37.94 -0.61 39.43
C ASN A 492 -37.65 0.83 38.91
N SER A 493 -38.65 1.39 38.24
CA SER A 493 -38.81 2.66 37.50
C SER A 493 -39.00 3.95 38.33
N ASN A 494 -38.57 5.13 37.80
CA ASN A 494 -39.43 6.31 37.49
C ASN A 494 -38.66 7.66 37.30
N GLU A 495 -39.07 8.36 36.23
CA GLU A 495 -39.26 9.81 35.95
C GLU A 495 -38.40 10.97 36.54
N MET A 496 -37.92 11.81 35.59
CA MET A 496 -37.86 13.29 35.50
C MET A 496 -37.64 14.19 36.74
N ASN A 497 -36.58 15.03 36.72
CA ASN A 497 -36.69 16.51 36.65
C ASN A 497 -35.32 17.23 36.62
N ASP A 498 -35.39 18.47 36.13
CA ASP A 498 -34.34 19.43 35.75
C ASP A 498 -33.45 20.03 36.87
N ALA A 499 -32.34 20.60 36.37
CA ALA A 499 -31.66 21.85 36.76
C ALA A 499 -30.55 21.85 37.84
N GLU A 500 -29.39 22.37 37.37
CA GLU A 500 -28.39 23.22 38.04
C GLU A 500 -27.86 22.81 39.43
N ASN A 501 -26.55 22.51 39.57
CA ASN A 501 -25.47 23.51 39.72
C ASN A 501 -24.14 22.82 40.08
N SER A 502 -23.04 23.46 39.66
CA SER A 502 -21.63 23.35 40.09
C SER A 502 -21.23 22.36 41.21
N ASN A 503 -20.25 21.48 40.94
CA ASN A 503 -18.91 21.61 41.52
C ASN A 503 -17.90 20.52 41.10
N VAL A 504 -16.66 20.98 41.08
CA VAL A 504 -15.36 20.33 40.90
C VAL A 504 -15.25 18.97 41.63
N SER A 505 -14.79 17.93 40.93
CA SER A 505 -13.97 16.87 41.54
C SER A 505 -13.10 16.16 40.50
N GLU A 506 -11.82 16.04 40.83
CA GLU A 506 -10.79 15.30 40.09
C GLU A 506 -11.13 13.81 40.05
N SER A 507 -11.29 13.24 38.85
CA SER A 507 -11.30 11.78 38.66
C SER A 507 -9.98 11.33 38.04
N LYS A 508 -9.14 10.67 38.86
CA LYS A 508 -8.02 9.84 38.43
C LYS A 508 -8.52 8.79 37.41
N LYS A 509 -8.27 9.00 36.12
CA LYS A 509 -8.39 7.92 35.13
C LYS A 509 -7.19 6.99 35.27
N SER A 510 -7.42 5.80 35.81
CA SER A 510 -6.50 4.68 35.74
C SER A 510 -6.34 4.26 34.27
N VAL A 511 -5.28 4.73 33.62
CA VAL A 511 -4.86 4.24 32.31
C VAL A 511 -4.23 2.87 32.52
N LEU A 512 -5.01 1.81 32.30
CA LEU A 512 -4.48 0.47 32.08
C LEU A 512 -3.72 0.47 30.74
N ARG A 513 -2.45 0.90 30.79
CA ARG A 513 -1.48 0.63 29.73
C ARG A 513 -1.23 -0.88 29.74
N LYS A 514 -1.87 -1.62 28.83
CA LYS A 514 -1.37 -2.95 28.44
C LYS A 514 0.06 -2.75 27.95
N LYS A 515 1.05 -3.32 28.65
CA LYS A 515 2.41 -3.42 28.15
C LYS A 515 2.36 -4.27 26.87
N PRO A 516 2.85 -3.79 25.71
CA PRO A 516 2.99 -4.66 24.56
C PRO A 516 4.04 -5.74 24.88
N ALA A 517 3.79 -6.95 24.38
CA ALA A 517 4.78 -8.03 24.41
C ALA A 517 6.08 -7.53 23.77
N GLN A 518 7.22 -7.77 24.43
CA GLN A 518 8.52 -7.44 23.88
C GLN A 518 8.80 -8.34 22.67
N VAL A 519 8.48 -7.84 21.48
CA VAL A 519 9.08 -8.34 20.23
C VAL A 519 10.53 -7.85 20.24
N LYS A 520 11.50 -8.77 20.17
CA LYS A 520 12.93 -8.44 20.10
C LYS A 520 13.21 -7.74 18.75
N GLY A 521 13.16 -6.41 18.74
CA GLY A 521 13.58 -5.57 17.62
C GLY A 521 15.10 -5.48 17.46
N ARG A 522 15.57 -4.82 16.40
CA ARG A 522 17.00 -4.55 16.17
C ARG A 522 17.63 -3.79 17.35
N THR A 523 18.75 -4.26 17.86
CA THR A 523 19.55 -3.52 18.86
C THR A 523 20.60 -2.66 18.16
N PHE A 524 20.38 -1.36 18.10
CA PHE A 524 21.34 -0.40 17.54
C PHE A 524 21.95 0.44 18.68
N LYS A 525 23.29 0.39 18.85
CA LYS A 525 24.00 1.27 19.80
C LYS A 525 24.36 2.57 19.08
N ARG A 526 23.87 3.70 19.58
CA ARG A 526 24.26 5.04 19.11
C ARG A 526 25.75 5.25 19.42
N LYS A 527 26.58 5.49 18.39
CA LYS A 527 27.99 5.86 18.58
C LYS A 527 28.12 7.30 19.05
#